data_AF-A0A8H6WUN2-F1
#
_entry.id   AF-A0A8H6WUN2-F1
#
_cell.length_a   1.000
_cell.length_b   1.000
_cell.length_c   1.000
_cell.angle_alpha   90.00
_cell.angle_beta   90.00
_cell.angle_gamma   90.00
#
_symmetry.space_group_name_H-M   'P 1'
#
loop_
_entity.id
_entity.type
_entity.pdbx_description
1 polymer ?
#
loop_
_entity_poly.entity_id
_entity_poly.type
_entity_poly.pdbx_seq_one_letter_code
_entity_poly.pdbx_strand_id
1 'polypeptide(L)'
;MRVGQTLAGLLDVTLANGVELIVAIIALKECDLQGVQSSLLGSILINLLLVLGMCFFAGGIRFSGQDFGVEGTQLNTSLLTISSDPDAGHDILKFSHGVALILLFVYGSYLFFQLYSHATLYGGTSDDIRKSTKYAPTEKKNKDGKGDKGCSGTNLTNTAISATDAEARAAHEEEEEVENPQLSLSVAVGLLAVVTVIIAVTAEWLVESIDGLVEGDKISKKFIGVVLLPIAGNTAEHVTTVSVSVKDKLILSLGRAVGSSIQLALFVIPFITVLGWILGKPLTMLFDPFESIALFLAVITVNYVVQDGKPNWLEGIILMSLYVMLGTIFFFYPGTSDRFINILPKCNP
;
A
#
# COMPACT_ATOMS: atom_id res chain seq x y z
N MET A 1 -24.18 -0.31 1.56
CA MET A 1 -23.95 0.84 0.65
C MET A 1 -25.12 0.98 -0.33
N ARG A 2 -25.43 2.19 -0.82
CA ARG A 2 -26.58 2.47 -1.72
C ARG A 2 -26.28 2.25 -3.21
N VAL A 3 -25.05 1.87 -3.54
CA VAL A 3 -24.55 1.68 -4.90
C VAL A 3 -24.31 0.18 -5.11
N GLY A 4 -24.58 -0.34 -6.32
CA GLY A 4 -24.36 -1.76 -6.62
C GLY A 4 -22.91 -2.18 -6.41
N GLN A 5 -22.66 -3.42 -5.98
CA GLN A 5 -21.34 -3.93 -5.59
C GLN A 5 -20.23 -3.63 -6.62
N THR A 6 -20.55 -3.76 -7.91
CA THR A 6 -19.62 -3.46 -9.01
C THR A 6 -19.22 -1.98 -9.07
N LEU A 7 -20.19 -1.07 -8.94
CA LEU A 7 -19.94 0.37 -8.99
C LEU A 7 -19.32 0.87 -7.67
N ALA A 8 -19.64 0.23 -6.55
CA ALA A 8 -18.95 0.46 -5.28
C ALA A 8 -17.48 0.05 -5.35
N GLY A 9 -17.17 -1.12 -5.93
CA GLY A 9 -15.78 -1.56 -6.15
C GLY A 9 -14.99 -0.66 -7.08
N LEU A 10 -15.63 -0.15 -8.15
CA LEU A 10 -14.98 0.81 -9.05
C LEU A 10 -14.73 2.16 -8.36
N LEU A 11 -15.70 2.65 -7.59
CA LEU A 11 -15.55 3.89 -6.81
C LEU A 11 -14.43 3.76 -5.78
N ASP A 12 -14.40 2.64 -5.05
CA ASP A 12 -13.36 2.33 -4.07
C ASP A 12 -11.97 2.39 -4.71
N VAL A 13 -11.78 1.69 -5.83
CA VAL A 13 -10.55 1.74 -6.64
C VAL A 13 -10.13 3.16 -7.02
N THR A 14 -11.07 3.97 -7.53
CA THR A 14 -10.76 5.33 -8.00
C THR A 14 -10.51 6.32 -6.87
N LEU A 15 -11.20 6.17 -5.75
CA LEU A 15 -11.09 7.08 -4.60
C LEU A 15 -9.89 6.73 -3.72
N ALA A 16 -9.53 5.45 -3.62
CA ALA A 16 -8.38 4.99 -2.85
C ALA A 16 -7.06 5.60 -3.38
N ASN A 17 -6.91 5.76 -4.69
CA ASN A 17 -5.72 6.40 -5.29
C ASN A 17 -6.03 7.80 -5.85
N GLY A 18 -7.11 8.43 -5.37
CA GLY A 18 -7.62 9.66 -5.95
C GLY A 18 -6.67 10.85 -5.71
N VAL A 19 -6.04 10.91 -4.54
CA VAL A 19 -5.12 11.99 -4.17
C VAL A 19 -3.86 11.94 -5.03
N GLU A 20 -3.27 10.75 -5.18
CA GLU A 20 -2.07 10.52 -5.97
C GLU A 20 -2.32 10.78 -7.44
N LEU A 21 -3.50 10.39 -7.94
CA LEU A 21 -3.89 10.69 -9.31
C LEU A 21 -4.04 12.20 -9.54
N ILE A 22 -4.67 12.93 -8.61
CA ILE A 22 -4.83 14.40 -8.71
C ILE A 22 -3.45 15.09 -8.69
N VAL A 23 -2.60 14.75 -7.73
CA VAL A 23 -1.25 15.31 -7.61
C VAL A 23 -0.41 14.99 -8.85
N ALA A 24 -0.48 13.75 -9.35
CA ALA A 24 0.24 13.34 -10.56
C ALA A 24 -0.24 14.07 -11.82
N ILE A 25 -1.55 14.31 -11.96
CA ILE A 25 -2.11 15.07 -13.10
C ILE A 25 -1.65 16.53 -13.05
N ILE A 26 -1.67 17.16 -11.87
CA ILE A 26 -1.23 18.56 -11.70
C ILE A 26 0.26 18.68 -12.01
N ALA A 27 1.10 17.83 -11.42
CA ALA A 27 2.54 17.82 -11.69
C ALA A 27 2.86 17.51 -13.17
N LEU A 28 2.09 16.64 -13.83
CA LEU A 28 2.21 16.38 -15.27
C LEU A 28 1.90 17.63 -16.10
N LYS A 29 0.86 18.40 -15.73
CA LYS A 29 0.51 19.64 -16.42
C LYS A 29 1.62 20.68 -16.29
N GLU A 30 2.21 20.79 -15.12
CA GLU A 30 3.34 21.68 -14.81
C GLU A 30 4.70 21.18 -15.35
N CYS A 31 4.70 20.08 -16.12
CA CYS A 31 5.92 19.46 -16.67
C CYS A 31 6.90 18.93 -15.61
N ASP A 32 6.47 18.71 -14.37
CA ASP A 32 7.28 18.03 -13.34
C ASP A 32 7.20 16.50 -13.48
N LEU A 33 7.74 16.00 -14.59
CA LEU A 33 7.72 14.57 -14.92
C LEU A 33 8.48 13.72 -13.89
N GLN A 34 9.56 14.28 -13.33
CA GLN A 34 10.34 13.61 -12.29
C GLN A 34 9.57 13.51 -10.99
N GLY A 35 8.88 14.58 -10.58
CA GLY A 35 8.01 14.58 -9.42
C GLY A 35 6.92 13.53 -9.53
N VAL A 36 6.26 13.42 -10.70
CA VAL A 36 5.25 12.38 -10.97
C VAL A 36 5.82 10.96 -10.80
N GLN A 37 6.95 10.67 -11.43
CA GLN A 37 7.55 9.33 -11.37
C GLN A 37 7.99 8.96 -9.94
N SER A 38 8.70 9.88 -9.27
CA SER A 38 9.20 9.68 -7.92
C SER A 38 8.08 9.56 -6.90
N SER A 39 6.99 10.34 -7.02
CA SER A 39 5.86 10.26 -6.10
C SER A 39 5.06 8.97 -6.24
N LEU A 40 4.84 8.47 -7.45
CA LEU A 40 4.14 7.20 -7.66
C LEU A 40 4.95 6.01 -7.16
N LEU A 41 6.27 5.98 -7.41
CA LEU A 41 7.15 4.95 -6.84
C LEU A 41 7.25 5.04 -5.31
N GLY A 42 7.36 6.25 -4.78
CA GLY A 42 7.35 6.50 -3.33
C GLY A 42 6.07 6.02 -2.66
N SER A 43 4.92 6.16 -3.32
CA SER A 43 3.61 5.66 -2.87
C SER A 43 3.55 4.13 -2.80
N ILE A 44 4.22 3.44 -3.73
CA ILE A 44 4.38 1.98 -3.62
C ILE A 44 5.32 1.62 -2.45
N LEU A 45 6.46 2.30 -2.31
CA LEU A 45 7.44 2.03 -1.26
C LEU A 45 6.87 2.25 0.15
N ILE A 46 6.11 3.32 0.38
CA ILE A 46 5.50 3.60 1.68
C ILE A 46 4.44 2.56 2.04
N ASN A 47 3.60 2.15 1.10
CA ASN A 47 2.57 1.13 1.32
C ASN A 47 3.20 -0.22 1.67
N LEU A 48 4.23 -0.62 0.93
CA LEU A 48 4.89 -1.91 1.11
C LEU A 48 5.76 -1.97 2.36
N LEU A 49 6.51 -0.92 2.68
CA LEU A 49 7.47 -0.96 3.79
C LEU A 49 6.92 -0.32 5.06
N LEU A 50 6.53 0.95 4.98
CA LEU A 50 6.16 1.70 6.18
C LEU A 50 4.78 1.29 6.69
N VAL A 51 3.76 1.29 5.84
CA VAL A 51 2.37 0.98 6.24
C VAL A 51 2.27 -0.46 6.68
N LEU A 52 2.78 -1.39 5.87
CA LEU A 52 2.81 -2.79 6.23
C LEU A 52 3.63 -3.05 7.50
N GLY A 53 4.80 -2.41 7.62
CA GLY A 53 5.64 -2.49 8.82
C GLY A 53 4.93 -1.98 10.06
N MET A 54 4.23 -0.85 9.98
CA MET A 54 3.40 -0.33 11.07
C MET A 54 2.24 -1.28 11.40
N CYS A 55 1.64 -1.93 10.41
CA CYS A 55 0.57 -2.90 10.63
C CYS A 55 1.06 -4.13 11.41
N PHE A 56 2.22 -4.67 11.03
CA PHE A 56 2.86 -5.82 11.70
C PHE A 56 3.37 -5.46 13.09
N PHE A 57 3.94 -4.26 13.24
CA PHE A 57 4.39 -3.77 14.54
C PHE A 57 3.22 -3.54 15.50
N ALA A 58 2.22 -2.74 15.10
CA ALA A 58 1.09 -2.38 15.95
C ALA A 58 0.17 -3.59 16.24
N GLY A 59 -0.06 -4.46 15.25
CA GLY A 59 -0.77 -5.72 15.44
C GLY A 59 0.03 -6.71 16.30
N GLY A 60 1.32 -6.87 16.01
CA GLY A 60 2.21 -7.80 16.68
C GLY A 60 2.56 -7.43 18.13
N ILE A 61 2.41 -6.17 18.55
CA ILE A 61 2.50 -5.81 19.99
C ILE A 61 1.37 -6.47 20.79
N ARG A 62 0.20 -6.67 20.17
CA ARG A 62 -0.99 -7.21 20.81
C ARG A 62 -1.14 -8.73 20.64
N PHE A 63 -0.59 -9.29 19.56
CA PHE A 63 -0.74 -10.70 19.19
C PHE A 63 0.63 -11.36 18.92
N SER A 64 0.85 -12.58 19.42
CA SER A 64 2.14 -13.28 19.33
C SER A 64 2.41 -13.93 17.98
N GLY A 65 1.37 -14.09 17.16
CA GLY A 65 1.45 -14.60 15.80
C GLY A 65 0.08 -14.44 15.14
N GLN A 66 0.07 -13.71 14.03
CA GLN A 66 -1.14 -13.26 13.38
C GLN A 66 -1.34 -14.12 12.11
N ASP A 67 -2.16 -15.17 12.20
CA ASP A 67 -2.27 -16.25 11.21
C ASP A 67 -3.14 -15.86 10.01
N PHE A 68 -2.56 -15.80 8.81
CA PHE A 68 -3.30 -15.57 7.57
C PHE A 68 -2.82 -16.57 6.52
N GLY A 69 -3.76 -17.34 5.95
CA GLY A 69 -3.46 -18.40 5.00
C GLY A 69 -2.64 -17.90 3.81
N VAL A 70 -1.67 -18.70 3.38
CA VAL A 70 -0.77 -18.39 2.27
C VAL A 70 -1.53 -18.59 0.95
N GLU A 71 -2.39 -17.65 0.60
CA GLU A 71 -3.01 -17.62 -0.73
C GLU A 71 -2.66 -16.32 -1.46
N GLY A 72 -1.80 -16.44 -2.47
CA GLY A 72 -1.94 -15.65 -3.69
C GLY A 72 -1.27 -14.29 -3.78
N THR A 73 -0.11 -14.05 -3.16
CA THR A 73 0.70 -12.86 -3.49
C THR A 73 2.10 -13.27 -3.95
N GLN A 74 2.21 -13.64 -5.23
CA GLN A 74 3.49 -13.75 -5.93
C GLN A 74 3.55 -12.66 -7.00
N LEU A 75 4.40 -11.66 -6.81
CA LEU A 75 4.69 -10.64 -7.82
C LEU A 75 5.95 -11.04 -8.59
N ASN A 76 5.77 -11.61 -9.79
CA ASN A 76 6.87 -11.90 -10.72
C ASN A 76 7.46 -10.58 -11.24
N THR A 77 8.71 -10.30 -10.84
CA THR A 77 9.41 -9.08 -11.25
C THR A 77 10.40 -9.40 -12.37
N SER A 78 9.97 -9.16 -13.60
CA SER A 78 10.84 -9.26 -14.78
C SER A 78 10.57 -8.05 -15.67
N LEU A 79 11.45 -7.05 -15.63
CA LEU A 79 11.83 -6.16 -16.76
C LEU A 79 12.68 -4.97 -16.26
N LEU A 80 14.01 -5.16 -16.20
CA LEU A 80 14.98 -4.05 -16.07
C LEU A 80 16.27 -4.37 -16.82
N THR A 81 16.25 -4.32 -18.15
CA THR A 81 17.48 -4.11 -18.94
C THR A 81 17.14 -3.52 -20.31
N ILE A 82 17.29 -2.20 -20.51
CA ILE A 82 17.62 -1.67 -21.85
C ILE A 82 18.71 -0.61 -21.73
N SER A 83 19.72 -0.83 -22.59
CA SER A 83 21.02 -0.18 -22.73
C SER A 83 20.94 1.16 -23.47
N SER A 84 21.94 2.00 -23.20
CA SER A 84 22.16 3.36 -23.66
C SER A 84 22.37 3.51 -25.18
N ASP A 85 21.49 4.26 -25.84
CA ASP A 85 21.72 4.86 -27.17
C ASP A 85 20.99 6.23 -27.23
N PRO A 86 21.64 7.35 -27.58
CA PRO A 86 21.03 8.68 -27.60
C PRO A 86 19.92 8.89 -28.65
N ASP A 87 19.84 8.10 -29.73
CA ASP A 87 18.68 8.11 -30.65
C ASP A 87 17.49 7.29 -30.10
N ALA A 88 17.66 6.57 -28.99
CA ALA A 88 16.62 5.75 -28.38
C ALA A 88 15.55 6.54 -27.63
N GLY A 89 15.65 7.87 -27.45
CA GLY A 89 14.67 8.62 -26.65
C GLY A 89 13.23 8.51 -27.16
N HIS A 90 13.06 8.62 -28.48
CA HIS A 90 11.75 8.47 -29.11
C HIS A 90 11.27 7.00 -29.11
N ASP A 91 12.21 6.05 -29.17
CA ASP A 91 11.93 4.62 -29.11
C ASP A 91 11.59 4.15 -27.68
N ILE A 92 12.21 4.74 -26.66
CA ILE A 92 11.90 4.53 -25.23
C ILE A 92 10.51 5.06 -24.90
N LEU A 93 10.11 6.22 -25.47
CA LEU A 93 8.78 6.78 -25.26
C LEU A 93 7.70 5.90 -25.92
N LYS A 94 7.90 5.47 -27.17
CA LYS A 94 7.00 4.52 -27.85
C LYS A 94 6.92 3.18 -27.13
N PHE A 95 8.05 2.67 -26.64
CA PHE A 95 8.09 1.46 -25.82
C PHE A 95 7.29 1.64 -24.53
N SER A 96 7.48 2.75 -23.82
CA SER A 96 6.73 3.09 -22.60
C SER A 96 5.23 3.17 -22.86
N HIS A 97 4.80 3.79 -23.96
CA HIS A 97 3.38 3.82 -24.34
C HIS A 97 2.83 2.41 -24.63
N GLY A 98 3.60 1.58 -25.34
CA GLY A 98 3.22 0.20 -25.63
C GLY A 98 3.04 -0.62 -24.35
N VAL A 99 3.99 -0.54 -23.42
CA VAL A 99 3.89 -1.21 -22.11
C VAL A 99 2.72 -0.66 -21.31
N ALA A 100 2.47 0.65 -21.32
CA ALA A 100 1.35 1.26 -20.59
C ALA A 100 -0.01 0.74 -21.07
N LEU A 101 -0.21 0.62 -22.40
CA LEU A 101 -1.43 0.05 -22.97
C LEU A 101 -1.63 -1.41 -22.58
N ILE A 102 -0.55 -2.20 -22.58
CA ILE A 102 -0.60 -3.61 -22.15
C ILE A 102 -0.95 -3.70 -20.66
N LEU A 103 -0.34 -2.87 -19.80
CA LEU A 103 -0.64 -2.86 -18.36
C LEU A 103 -2.09 -2.44 -18.08
N LEU A 104 -2.62 -1.43 -18.78
CA LEU A 104 -4.04 -1.06 -18.67
C LEU A 104 -4.97 -2.17 -19.14
N PHE A 105 -4.60 -2.92 -20.18
CA PHE A 105 -5.36 -4.09 -20.62
C PHE A 105 -5.34 -5.21 -19.57
N VAL A 106 -4.17 -5.48 -18.98
CA VAL A 106 -4.03 -6.43 -17.86
C VAL A 106 -4.87 -5.98 -16.67
N TYR A 107 -4.87 -4.68 -16.35
CA TYR A 107 -5.69 -4.14 -15.28
C TYR A 107 -7.20 -4.22 -15.57
N GLY A 108 -7.63 -3.94 -16.80
CA GLY A 108 -9.01 -4.13 -17.22
C GLY A 108 -9.44 -5.60 -17.11
N SER A 109 -8.56 -6.52 -17.47
CA SER A 109 -8.77 -7.96 -17.30
C SER A 109 -8.81 -8.36 -15.81
N TYR A 110 -7.97 -7.75 -14.98
CA TYR A 110 -7.97 -7.91 -13.52
C TYR A 110 -9.28 -7.42 -12.89
N LEU A 111 -9.78 -6.23 -13.27
CA LEU A 111 -11.07 -5.74 -12.82
C LEU A 111 -12.23 -6.62 -13.30
N PHE A 112 -12.19 -7.11 -14.55
CA PHE A 112 -13.18 -8.07 -15.04
C PHE A 112 -13.15 -9.37 -14.22
N PHE A 113 -11.95 -9.84 -13.87
CA PHE A 113 -11.78 -11.01 -13.03
C PHE A 113 -12.34 -10.79 -11.63
N GLN A 114 -11.99 -9.67 -11.00
CA GLN A 114 -12.38 -9.32 -9.63
C GLN A 114 -13.88 -9.01 -9.50
N LEU A 115 -14.47 -8.33 -10.48
CA LEU A 115 -15.85 -7.82 -10.39
C LEU A 115 -16.89 -8.75 -11.02
N TYR A 116 -16.49 -9.64 -11.93
CA TYR A 116 -17.43 -10.51 -12.65
C TYR A 116 -17.07 -11.99 -12.52
N SER A 117 -15.92 -12.43 -13.03
CA SER A 117 -15.68 -13.87 -13.17
C SER A 117 -15.43 -14.58 -11.84
N HIS A 118 -14.73 -13.93 -10.91
CA HIS A 118 -14.39 -14.45 -9.58
C HIS A 118 -14.82 -13.48 -8.48
N ALA A 119 -15.95 -12.79 -8.68
CA ALA A 119 -16.54 -11.92 -7.68
C ALA A 119 -16.79 -12.64 -6.35
N THR A 120 -17.01 -13.95 -6.36
CA THR A 120 -17.17 -14.79 -5.16
C THR A 120 -15.88 -14.99 -4.38
N LEU A 121 -14.71 -14.98 -5.04
CA LEU A 121 -13.40 -15.10 -4.38
C LEU A 121 -13.05 -13.80 -3.62
N TYR A 122 -13.52 -12.65 -4.12
CA TYR A 122 -13.25 -11.33 -3.53
C TYR A 122 -14.42 -10.77 -2.70
N GLY A 123 -15.62 -11.33 -2.83
CA GLY A 123 -16.83 -10.93 -2.11
C GLY A 123 -17.07 -11.66 -0.79
N GLY A 124 -16.19 -12.60 -0.41
CA GLY A 124 -16.25 -13.33 0.85
C GLY A 124 -15.59 -12.55 1.99
N THR A 125 -16.38 -11.83 2.78
CA THR A 125 -15.98 -11.27 4.06
C THR A 125 -15.96 -12.37 5.13
N SER A 126 -14.78 -12.68 5.66
CA SER A 126 -14.51 -12.93 7.09
C SER A 126 -14.89 -14.25 7.79
N ASP A 127 -15.31 -15.33 7.11
CA ASP A 127 -15.66 -16.57 7.85
C ASP A 127 -14.48 -17.54 8.13
N ASP A 128 -13.31 -17.35 7.50
CA ASP A 128 -12.11 -18.18 7.72
C ASP A 128 -10.92 -17.39 8.30
N ILE A 129 -11.17 -16.37 9.11
CA ILE A 129 -10.09 -15.73 9.89
C ILE A 129 -9.68 -16.72 11.00
N ARG A 130 -8.59 -17.46 10.79
CA ARG A 130 -7.94 -18.24 11.86
C ARG A 130 -7.63 -17.29 13.01
N LYS A 131 -8.16 -17.58 14.20
CA LYS A 131 -7.96 -16.76 15.39
C LYS A 131 -6.46 -16.62 15.67
N SER A 132 -6.01 -15.38 15.74
CA SER A 132 -4.65 -15.00 16.07
C SER A 132 -4.24 -15.53 17.45
N THR A 133 -2.98 -15.93 17.61
CA THR A 133 -2.47 -16.40 18.90
C THR A 133 -2.14 -15.18 19.76
N LYS A 134 -2.86 -14.98 20.87
CA LYS A 134 -2.52 -13.94 21.87
C LYS A 134 -1.30 -14.39 22.69
N TYR A 135 -0.49 -13.42 23.13
CA TYR A 135 0.55 -13.69 24.13
C TYR A 135 -0.08 -14.29 25.40
N ALA A 136 0.56 -15.34 25.93
CA ALA A 136 0.17 -15.90 27.22
C ALA A 136 0.28 -14.79 28.30
N PRO A 137 -0.70 -14.67 29.22
CA PRO A 137 -0.58 -13.74 30.33
C PRO A 137 0.71 -14.05 31.09
N THR A 138 1.54 -13.05 31.33
CA THR A 138 2.73 -13.22 32.15
C THR A 138 2.25 -13.56 33.57
N GLU A 139 2.41 -14.82 33.99
CA GLU A 139 2.18 -15.22 35.38
C GLU A 139 3.08 -14.34 36.26
N LYS A 140 2.48 -13.40 37.00
CA LYS A 140 3.13 -12.80 38.15
C LYS A 140 3.40 -13.94 39.13
N LYS A 141 4.66 -14.40 39.20
CA LYS A 141 5.13 -15.31 40.23
C LYS A 141 4.86 -14.68 41.60
N ASN A 142 3.74 -15.03 42.22
CA ASN A 142 3.56 -14.86 43.65
C ASN A 142 4.58 -15.79 44.33
N LYS A 143 5.62 -15.18 44.91
CA LYS A 143 6.53 -15.87 45.81
C LYS A 143 5.81 -16.07 47.15
N ASP A 144 5.13 -17.20 47.29
CA ASP A 144 4.83 -17.76 48.61
C ASP A 144 5.23 -19.24 48.62
N GLY A 145 6.23 -19.54 49.44
CA GLY A 145 6.82 -20.86 49.55
C GLY A 145 6.17 -21.71 50.65
N LYS A 146 5.90 -22.97 50.32
CA LYS A 146 5.86 -24.22 51.13
C LYS A 146 5.04 -25.22 50.31
N GLY A 147 5.43 -26.45 50.00
CA GLY A 147 6.21 -27.39 50.77
C GLY A 147 5.36 -28.65 50.98
N ASP A 148 5.71 -29.73 50.27
CA ASP A 148 5.51 -31.15 50.58
C ASP A 148 4.32 -31.98 49.97
N LYS A 149 4.75 -32.98 49.17
CA LYS A 149 4.36 -34.41 49.03
C LYS A 149 2.92 -34.89 48.70
N GLY A 150 2.86 -35.82 47.72
CA GLY A 150 2.00 -37.01 47.81
C GLY A 150 1.45 -37.63 46.50
N CYS A 151 2.14 -38.66 45.99
CA CYS A 151 1.71 -39.88 45.26
C CYS A 151 0.57 -39.91 44.21
N SER A 152 0.97 -40.35 43.01
CA SER A 152 0.51 -41.53 42.21
C SER A 152 -0.99 -41.82 41.98
N GLY A 153 -1.37 -41.97 40.71
CA GLY A 153 -2.58 -42.67 40.29
C GLY A 153 -3.02 -42.40 38.85
N THR A 154 -2.74 -43.33 37.96
CA THR A 154 -3.32 -43.47 36.61
C THR A 154 -4.86 -43.40 36.60
N ASN A 155 -5.45 -42.68 35.63
CA ASN A 155 -6.43 -43.24 34.67
C ASN A 155 -6.97 -42.14 33.74
N LEU A 156 -6.89 -42.40 32.44
CA LEU A 156 -7.59 -41.64 31.40
C LEU A 156 -9.10 -41.72 31.64
N THR A 157 -9.76 -40.57 31.75
CA THR A 157 -11.20 -40.46 31.51
C THR A 157 -11.46 -39.21 30.66
N ASN A 158 -11.87 -39.45 29.41
CA ASN A 158 -12.46 -38.45 28.52
C ASN A 158 -13.84 -38.08 29.06
N THR A 159 -13.95 -37.00 29.83
CA THR A 159 -15.22 -36.29 30.03
C THR A 159 -14.95 -34.83 30.41
N ALA A 160 -14.61 -34.01 29.42
CA ALA A 160 -14.57 -32.55 29.56
C ALA A 160 -14.82 -31.86 28.21
N ILE A 161 -15.94 -32.19 27.57
CA ILE A 161 -16.55 -31.36 26.53
C ILE A 161 -17.84 -30.86 27.17
N SER A 162 -17.88 -29.62 27.67
CA SER A 162 -19.13 -28.87 27.93
C SER A 162 -18.93 -27.50 28.64
N ALA A 163 -17.74 -27.15 29.16
CA ALA A 163 -17.60 -25.89 29.91
C ALA A 163 -16.97 -24.74 29.11
N THR A 164 -16.10 -25.03 28.14
CA THR A 164 -15.39 -24.00 27.35
C THR A 164 -16.21 -23.42 26.20
N ASP A 165 -17.28 -24.09 25.77
CA ASP A 165 -18.09 -23.66 24.63
C ASP A 165 -19.13 -22.60 24.99
N ALA A 166 -19.48 -22.47 26.28
CA ALA A 166 -20.48 -21.50 26.75
C ALA A 166 -19.87 -20.11 26.97
N GLU A 167 -18.66 -20.02 27.53
CA GLU A 167 -17.92 -18.75 27.69
C GLU A 167 -17.26 -18.28 26.38
N ALA A 168 -16.97 -19.19 25.44
CA ALA A 168 -16.55 -18.85 24.09
C ALA A 168 -17.70 -18.29 23.22
N ARG A 169 -18.96 -18.59 23.56
CA ARG A 169 -20.15 -18.03 22.89
C ARG A 169 -20.58 -16.67 23.45
N ALA A 170 -20.26 -16.37 24.70
CA ALA A 170 -20.62 -15.09 25.33
C ALA A 170 -19.68 -13.92 24.97
N ALA A 171 -18.49 -14.20 24.41
CA ALA A 171 -17.58 -13.18 23.89
C ALA A 171 -17.84 -12.85 22.39
N HIS A 172 -18.91 -13.38 21.81
CA HIS A 172 -19.28 -13.27 20.39
C HIS A 172 -20.37 -12.22 20.10
N GLU A 173 -20.45 -11.18 20.94
CA GLU A 173 -21.35 -10.03 20.76
C GLU A 173 -20.60 -8.69 20.85
N GLU A 174 -19.37 -8.61 20.33
CA GLU A 174 -18.90 -7.31 19.81
C GLU A 174 -19.25 -7.28 18.33
N GLU A 175 -20.45 -6.77 18.10
CA GLU A 175 -21.10 -6.46 16.83
C GLU A 175 -20.07 -6.09 15.72
N GLU A 176 -20.12 -6.79 14.59
CA GLU A 176 -19.97 -6.04 13.34
C GLU A 176 -21.16 -5.07 13.32
N GLU A 177 -20.95 -3.87 13.85
CA GLU A 177 -21.87 -2.76 13.66
C GLU A 177 -22.03 -2.65 12.14
N VAL A 178 -23.17 -3.11 11.63
CA VAL A 178 -23.58 -2.87 10.25
C VAL A 178 -23.66 -1.35 10.14
N GLU A 179 -22.59 -0.76 9.60
CA GLU A 179 -22.44 0.69 9.50
C GLU A 179 -23.55 1.18 8.57
N ASN A 180 -24.66 1.60 9.18
CA ASN A 180 -25.83 2.06 8.46
C ASN A 180 -25.41 3.30 7.67
N PRO A 181 -25.75 3.42 6.37
CA PRO A 181 -25.32 4.55 5.56
C PRO A 181 -25.87 5.85 6.14
N GLN A 182 -25.01 6.59 6.85
CA GLN A 182 -25.39 7.80 7.60
C GLN A 182 -25.67 8.99 6.66
N LEU A 183 -25.08 8.98 5.46
CA LEU A 183 -25.20 10.06 4.48
C LEU A 183 -26.23 9.72 3.39
N SER A 184 -27.03 10.72 3.04
CA SER A 184 -27.84 10.65 1.82
C SER A 184 -26.93 10.71 0.58
N LEU A 185 -27.34 10.04 -0.50
CA LEU A 185 -26.54 9.95 -1.73
C LEU A 185 -26.19 11.34 -2.29
N SER A 186 -27.13 12.28 -2.27
CA SER A 186 -26.92 13.65 -2.74
C SER A 186 -25.89 14.41 -1.89
N VAL A 187 -25.93 14.23 -0.57
CA VAL A 187 -24.94 14.82 0.34
C VAL A 187 -23.58 14.18 0.14
N ALA A 188 -23.50 12.86 -0.05
CA ALA A 188 -22.24 12.16 -0.30
C ALA A 188 -21.58 12.62 -1.61
N VAL A 189 -22.34 12.72 -2.71
CA VAL A 189 -21.84 13.22 -4.00
C VAL A 189 -21.43 14.69 -3.91
N GLY A 190 -22.23 15.53 -3.25
CA GLY A 190 -21.91 16.94 -3.04
C GLY A 190 -20.64 17.13 -2.22
N LEU A 191 -20.50 16.38 -1.12
CA LEU A 191 -19.31 16.41 -0.27
C LEU A 191 -18.07 15.90 -1.03
N LEU A 192 -18.20 14.80 -1.78
CA LEU A 192 -17.12 14.25 -2.59
C LEU A 192 -16.60 15.29 -3.58
N ALA A 193 -17.49 15.95 -4.33
CA ALA A 193 -17.11 16.99 -5.27
C ALA A 193 -16.37 18.16 -4.59
N VAL A 194 -16.87 18.64 -3.44
CA VAL A 194 -16.25 19.73 -2.69
C VAL A 194 -14.85 19.33 -2.21
N VAL A 195 -14.70 18.13 -1.63
CA VAL A 195 -13.41 17.63 -1.14
C VAL A 195 -12.43 17.45 -2.30
N THR A 196 -12.86 16.90 -3.44
CA THR A 196 -12.02 16.75 -4.64
C THR A 196 -11.51 18.10 -5.15
N VAL A 197 -12.37 19.13 -5.18
CA VAL A 197 -11.96 20.49 -5.59
C VAL A 197 -10.94 21.08 -4.62
N ILE A 198 -11.16 20.92 -3.31
CA ILE A 198 -10.22 21.40 -2.29
C ILE A 198 -8.87 20.71 -2.45
N ILE A 199 -8.86 19.38 -2.61
CA ILE A 199 -7.62 18.60 -2.83
C ILE A 199 -6.89 19.11 -4.07
N ALA A 200 -7.59 19.32 -5.19
CA ALA A 200 -6.98 19.82 -6.41
C ALA A 200 -6.32 21.20 -6.22
N VAL A 201 -7.01 22.15 -5.59
CA VAL A 201 -6.45 23.49 -5.31
C VAL A 201 -5.24 23.40 -4.39
N THR A 202 -5.32 22.59 -3.33
CA THR A 202 -4.18 22.41 -2.41
C THR A 202 -3.01 21.67 -3.05
N ALA A 203 -3.28 20.79 -4.02
CA ALA A 203 -2.26 20.07 -4.77
C ALA A 203 -1.51 20.99 -5.74
N GLU A 204 -2.19 21.95 -6.40
CA GLU A 204 -1.52 23.00 -7.19
C GLU A 204 -0.55 23.79 -6.32
N TRP A 205 -1.00 24.30 -5.17
CA TRP A 205 -0.11 25.01 -4.23
C TRP A 205 1.04 24.14 -3.71
N LEU A 206 0.80 22.84 -3.53
CA LEU A 206 1.82 21.90 -3.11
C LEU A 206 2.91 21.76 -4.17
N VAL A 207 2.55 21.53 -5.44
CA VAL A 207 3.53 21.36 -6.53
C VAL A 207 4.34 22.64 -6.75
N GLU A 208 3.68 23.81 -6.77
CA GLU A 208 4.35 25.12 -6.88
C GLU A 208 5.38 25.34 -5.75
N SER A 209 5.10 24.85 -4.54
CA SER A 209 6.00 25.02 -3.39
C SER A 209 7.27 24.15 -3.45
N ILE A 210 7.27 23.08 -4.26
CA ILE A 210 8.41 22.16 -4.35
C ILE A 210 9.66 22.87 -4.88
N ASP A 211 9.51 23.73 -5.89
CA ASP A 211 10.62 24.46 -6.46
C ASP A 211 11.28 25.39 -5.43
N GLY A 212 10.47 26.11 -4.65
CA GLY A 212 10.97 26.97 -3.57
C GLY A 212 11.67 26.20 -2.43
N LEU A 213 11.31 24.94 -2.18
CA LEU A 213 12.00 24.09 -1.19
C LEU A 213 13.37 23.59 -1.68
N VAL A 214 13.55 23.49 -3.00
CA VAL A 214 14.74 22.92 -3.64
C VAL A 214 15.79 24.00 -3.92
N GLU A 215 15.40 25.27 -4.04
CA GLU A 215 16.31 26.42 -4.28
C GLU A 215 17.45 26.58 -3.25
N GLY A 216 17.33 25.97 -2.07
CA GLY A 216 18.34 26.01 -1.01
C GLY A 216 19.41 24.92 -1.04
N ASP A 217 19.42 24.03 -2.04
CA ASP A 217 20.35 22.89 -2.20
C ASP A 217 20.41 21.90 -1.01
N LYS A 218 19.47 22.00 -0.06
CA LYS A 218 19.43 21.16 1.15
C LYS A 218 18.58 19.89 0.98
N ILE A 219 17.61 19.91 0.08
CA ILE A 219 16.64 18.83 -0.11
C ILE A 219 16.48 18.56 -1.60
N SER A 220 16.69 17.32 -2.02
CA SER A 220 16.53 16.93 -3.43
C SER A 220 15.04 16.80 -3.80
N LYS A 221 14.67 17.17 -5.03
CA LYS A 221 13.34 16.87 -5.60
C LYS A 221 12.98 15.39 -5.48
N LYS A 222 14.00 14.53 -5.60
CA LYS A 222 13.89 13.08 -5.42
C LYS A 222 13.46 12.69 -4.01
N PHE A 223 14.02 13.28 -2.97
CA PHE A 223 13.57 13.03 -1.60
C PHE A 223 12.13 13.50 -1.37
N ILE A 224 11.77 14.68 -1.89
CA ILE A 224 10.42 15.23 -1.77
C ILE A 224 9.42 14.28 -2.46
N GLY A 225 9.72 13.87 -3.70
CA GLY A 225 8.90 12.97 -4.49
C GLY A 225 8.77 11.59 -3.85
N VAL A 226 9.87 10.92 -3.53
CA VAL A 226 9.83 9.51 -3.07
C VAL A 226 9.37 9.37 -1.61
N VAL A 227 9.66 10.35 -0.75
CA VAL A 227 9.44 10.22 0.70
C VAL A 227 8.33 11.14 1.18
N LEU A 228 8.40 12.45 0.93
CA LEU A 228 7.49 13.41 1.57
C LEU A 228 6.08 13.41 0.97
N LEU A 229 5.97 13.48 -0.36
CA LEU A 229 4.67 13.53 -1.04
C LEU A 229 3.78 12.32 -0.74
N PRO A 230 4.27 11.07 -0.77
CA PRO A 230 3.45 9.90 -0.49
C PRO A 230 2.98 9.82 0.96
N ILE A 231 3.81 10.28 1.92
CA ILE A 231 3.39 10.39 3.32
C ILE A 231 2.21 11.36 3.39
N ALA A 232 2.38 12.57 2.86
CA ALA A 232 1.36 13.61 2.95
C ALA A 232 0.05 13.24 2.24
N GLY A 233 0.14 12.65 1.04
CA GLY A 233 -1.02 12.28 0.23
C GLY A 233 -1.91 11.21 0.87
N ASN A 234 -1.29 10.23 1.55
CA ASN A 234 -1.98 8.99 1.93
C ASN A 234 -2.06 8.76 3.46
N THR A 235 -1.69 9.75 4.28
CA THR A 235 -1.66 9.59 5.75
C THR A 235 -3.00 9.10 6.32
N ALA A 236 -4.13 9.63 5.83
CA ALA A 236 -5.45 9.24 6.35
C ALA A 236 -5.76 7.75 6.11
N GLU A 237 -5.40 7.24 4.93
CA GLU A 237 -5.55 5.82 4.60
C GLU A 237 -4.58 4.96 5.44
N HIS A 238 -3.32 5.40 5.56
CA HIS A 238 -2.31 4.69 6.35
C HIS A 238 -2.74 4.51 7.81
N VAL A 239 -3.26 5.59 8.42
CA VAL A 239 -3.77 5.55 9.80
C VAL A 239 -4.94 4.58 9.93
N THR A 240 -5.86 4.58 8.95
CA THR A 240 -6.99 3.64 8.95
C THR A 240 -6.52 2.19 8.83
N THR A 241 -5.55 1.92 7.96
CA THR A 241 -4.96 0.59 7.76
C THR A 241 -4.27 0.07 9.01
N VAL A 242 -3.45 0.89 9.66
CA VAL A 242 -2.81 0.53 10.93
C VAL A 242 -3.84 0.36 12.05
N SER A 243 -4.88 1.20 12.09
CA SER A 243 -5.93 1.09 13.11
C SER A 243 -6.73 -0.22 12.99
N VAL A 244 -6.96 -0.69 11.76
CA VAL A 244 -7.64 -1.97 11.48
C VAL A 244 -6.74 -3.15 11.86
N SER A 245 -5.41 -3.05 11.72
CA SER A 245 -4.50 -4.13 12.10
C SER A 245 -4.48 -4.42 13.61
N VAL A 246 -4.59 -3.37 14.44
CA VAL A 246 -4.64 -3.47 15.92
C VAL A 246 -5.92 -4.15 16.42
N LYS A 247 -6.96 -4.21 15.58
CA LYS A 247 -8.24 -4.89 15.84
C LYS A 247 -8.24 -6.37 15.38
N ASP A 248 -7.07 -6.96 15.19
CA ASP A 248 -6.89 -8.33 14.71
C ASP A 248 -7.39 -8.59 13.27
N LYS A 249 -7.57 -7.53 12.48
CA LYS A 249 -8.03 -7.61 11.08
C LYS A 249 -6.86 -7.34 10.12
N LEU A 250 -5.75 -8.06 10.27
CA LEU A 250 -4.55 -7.80 9.46
C LEU A 250 -4.73 -8.18 7.99
N ILE A 251 -5.49 -9.23 7.63
CA ILE A 251 -5.80 -9.51 6.20
C ILE A 251 -6.40 -8.29 5.52
N LEU A 252 -7.35 -7.61 6.19
CA LEU A 252 -7.98 -6.41 5.64
C LEU A 252 -6.97 -5.27 5.49
N SER A 253 -5.96 -5.23 6.36
CA SER A 253 -4.91 -4.21 6.35
C SER A 253 -3.87 -4.50 5.25
N LEU A 254 -3.45 -5.75 5.11
CA LEU A 254 -2.57 -6.25 4.04
C LEU A 254 -3.23 -6.07 2.68
N GLY A 255 -4.52 -6.44 2.56
CA GLY A 255 -5.31 -6.27 1.36
C GLY A 255 -5.41 -4.81 0.92
N ARG A 256 -5.55 -3.87 1.87
CA ARG A 256 -5.53 -2.43 1.56
C ARG A 256 -4.15 -1.95 1.10
N ALA A 257 -3.10 -2.26 1.87
CA ALA A 257 -1.74 -1.81 1.56
C ALA A 257 -1.21 -2.39 0.24
N VAL A 258 -1.31 -3.71 0.05
CA VAL A 258 -0.85 -4.39 -1.18
C VAL A 258 -1.76 -4.08 -2.36
N GLY A 259 -3.08 -3.98 -2.12
CA GLY A 259 -4.06 -3.63 -3.15
C GLY A 259 -3.80 -2.26 -3.76
N SER A 260 -3.57 -1.23 -2.94
CA SER A 260 -3.18 0.11 -3.41
C SER A 260 -1.87 0.08 -4.20
N SER A 261 -0.84 -0.66 -3.75
CA SER A 261 0.40 -0.83 -4.51
C SER A 261 0.20 -1.46 -5.90
N ILE A 262 -0.64 -2.49 -6.00
CA ILE A 262 -0.97 -3.14 -7.28
C ILE A 262 -1.74 -2.16 -8.19
N GLN A 263 -2.68 -1.39 -7.64
CA GLN A 263 -3.43 -0.39 -8.40
C GLN A 263 -2.53 0.74 -8.90
N LEU A 264 -1.59 1.22 -8.10
CA LEU A 264 -0.60 2.20 -8.52
C LEU A 264 0.24 1.68 -9.70
N ALA A 265 0.71 0.43 -9.62
CA ALA A 265 1.54 -0.20 -10.64
C ALA A 265 0.81 -0.54 -11.94
N LEU A 266 -0.40 -1.11 -11.86
CA LEU A 266 -1.13 -1.62 -13.02
C LEU A 266 -2.12 -0.60 -13.62
N PHE A 267 -2.50 0.42 -12.86
CA PHE A 267 -3.46 1.43 -13.32
C PHE A 267 -2.88 2.84 -13.31
N VAL A 268 -2.46 3.38 -12.15
CA VAL A 268 -2.14 4.82 -12.05
C VAL A 268 -0.92 5.21 -12.88
N ILE A 269 0.20 4.48 -12.77
CA ILE A 269 1.42 4.70 -13.56
C ILE A 269 1.17 4.59 -15.08
N PRO A 270 0.54 3.53 -15.60
CA PRO A 270 0.30 3.43 -17.04
C PRO A 270 -0.80 4.41 -17.51
N PHE A 271 -1.80 4.71 -16.68
CA PHE A 271 -2.80 5.74 -16.99
C PHE A 271 -2.16 7.11 -17.14
N ILE A 272 -1.32 7.54 -16.20
CA ILE A 272 -0.67 8.86 -16.28
C ILE A 272 0.30 8.93 -17.47
N THR A 273 0.94 7.81 -17.82
CA THR A 273 1.81 7.71 -19.01
C THR A 273 1.01 7.92 -20.30
N VAL A 274 -0.15 7.26 -20.42
CA VAL A 274 -1.07 7.47 -21.56
C VAL A 274 -1.64 8.90 -21.56
N LEU A 275 -1.95 9.46 -20.39
CA LEU A 275 -2.41 10.84 -20.30
C LEU A 275 -1.33 11.83 -20.75
N GLY A 276 -0.08 11.61 -20.36
CA GLY A 276 1.07 12.37 -20.86
C GLY A 276 1.16 12.33 -22.38
N TRP A 277 0.98 11.15 -22.98
CA TRP A 277 0.94 11.00 -24.42
C TRP A 277 -0.19 11.82 -25.08
N ILE A 278 -1.41 11.77 -24.52
CA ILE A 278 -2.57 12.55 -25.00
C ILE A 278 -2.31 14.06 -24.89
N LEU A 279 -1.66 14.50 -23.82
CA LEU A 279 -1.32 15.91 -23.56
C LEU A 279 -0.07 16.38 -24.31
N GLY A 280 0.60 15.50 -25.07
CA GLY A 280 1.86 15.82 -25.77
C GLY A 280 3.05 16.03 -24.83
N LYS A 281 2.97 15.55 -23.59
CA LYS A 281 4.03 15.63 -22.57
C LYS A 281 4.84 14.31 -22.60
N PRO A 282 6.18 14.34 -22.65
CA PRO A 282 7.01 13.14 -22.86
C PRO A 282 7.24 12.35 -21.55
N LEU A 283 6.15 11.94 -20.88
CA LEU A 283 6.22 11.11 -19.69
C LEU A 283 6.54 9.66 -20.07
N THR A 284 7.55 9.07 -19.44
CA THR A 284 7.95 7.67 -19.66
C THR A 284 7.74 6.84 -18.39
N MET A 285 7.78 5.52 -18.52
CA MET A 285 7.93 4.61 -17.37
C MET A 285 9.40 4.28 -17.11
N LEU A 286 10.33 5.14 -17.54
CA LEU A 286 11.74 5.02 -17.24
C LEU A 286 12.00 5.75 -15.92
N PHE A 287 12.15 4.95 -14.87
CA PHE A 287 12.44 5.43 -13.53
C PHE A 287 13.95 5.54 -13.30
N ASP A 288 14.32 6.26 -12.24
CA ASP A 288 15.72 6.30 -11.84
C ASP A 288 16.20 4.87 -11.49
N PRO A 289 17.41 4.45 -11.91
CA PRO A 289 17.91 3.12 -11.61
C PRO A 289 17.96 2.82 -10.11
N PHE A 290 18.29 3.81 -9.28
CA PHE A 290 18.33 3.65 -7.84
C PHE A 290 16.92 3.45 -7.26
N GLU A 291 15.94 4.25 -7.70
CA GLU A 291 14.52 4.07 -7.31
C GLU A 291 14.00 2.69 -7.70
N SER A 292 14.36 2.22 -8.90
CA SER A 292 13.95 0.92 -9.43
C SER A 292 14.54 -0.23 -8.63
N ILE A 293 15.83 -0.15 -8.26
CA ILE A 293 16.51 -1.16 -7.41
C ILE A 293 15.91 -1.15 -6.00
N ALA A 294 15.67 0.03 -5.43
CA ALA A 294 15.06 0.15 -4.10
C ALA A 294 13.66 -0.48 -4.06
N LEU A 295 12.82 -0.19 -5.08
CA LEU A 295 11.51 -0.81 -5.20
C LEU A 295 11.61 -2.33 -5.36
N PHE A 296 12.52 -2.81 -6.22
CA PHE A 296 12.72 -4.24 -6.43
C PHE A 296 13.09 -4.98 -5.13
N LEU A 297 14.05 -4.43 -4.38
CA LEU A 297 14.45 -4.99 -3.08
C LEU A 297 13.29 -4.94 -2.07
N ALA A 298 12.53 -3.84 -2.03
CA ALA A 298 11.38 -3.70 -1.15
C ALA A 298 10.31 -4.78 -1.44
N VAL A 299 9.98 -5.00 -2.72
CA VAL A 299 9.02 -6.04 -3.14
C VAL A 299 9.50 -7.43 -2.74
N ILE A 300 10.79 -7.75 -2.92
CA ILE A 300 11.36 -9.04 -2.50
C ILE A 300 11.27 -9.20 -0.97
N THR A 301 11.68 -8.18 -0.21
CA THR A 301 11.64 -8.23 1.25
C THR A 301 10.21 -8.42 1.75
N VAL A 302 9.24 -7.69 1.21
CA VAL A 302 7.84 -7.83 1.60
C VAL A 302 7.27 -9.19 1.22
N ASN A 303 7.56 -9.68 0.01
CA ASN A 303 7.16 -11.03 -0.38
C ASN A 303 7.74 -12.08 0.57
N TYR A 304 9.00 -11.92 0.99
CA TYR A 304 9.63 -12.85 1.94
C TYR A 304 8.97 -12.80 3.33
N VAL A 305 8.71 -11.59 3.85
CA VAL A 305 8.07 -11.41 5.17
C VAL A 305 6.62 -11.93 5.19
N VAL A 306 5.88 -11.76 4.08
CA VAL A 306 4.47 -12.18 3.99
C VAL A 306 4.33 -13.70 3.73
N GLN A 307 5.33 -14.36 3.15
CA GLN A 307 5.27 -15.77 2.74
C GLN A 307 4.98 -16.74 3.89
N ASP A 308 5.46 -16.46 5.10
CA ASP A 308 5.28 -17.33 6.26
C ASP A 308 3.85 -17.26 6.83
N GLY A 309 3.02 -16.32 6.36
CA GLY A 309 1.62 -16.16 6.75
C GLY A 309 1.40 -15.78 8.22
N LYS A 310 2.48 -15.55 8.99
CA LYS A 310 2.47 -15.28 10.43
C LYS A 310 3.32 -14.07 10.79
N PRO A 311 2.91 -12.86 10.38
CA PRO A 311 3.64 -11.65 10.70
C PRO A 311 3.81 -11.44 12.20
N ASN A 312 5.00 -10.96 12.58
CA ASN A 312 5.35 -10.60 13.95
C ASN A 312 5.83 -9.14 14.08
N TRP A 313 5.88 -8.63 15.32
CA TRP A 313 6.27 -7.24 15.55
C TRP A 313 7.71 -6.93 15.13
N LEU A 314 8.60 -7.93 15.15
CA LEU A 314 10.00 -7.75 14.76
C LEU A 314 10.13 -7.56 13.25
N GLU A 315 9.39 -8.33 12.45
CA GLU A 315 9.25 -8.11 11.00
C GLU A 315 8.69 -6.72 10.71
N GLY A 316 7.73 -6.25 11.51
CA GLY A 316 7.25 -4.87 11.45
C GLY A 316 8.35 -3.84 11.62
N ILE A 317 9.20 -4.00 12.64
CA ILE A 317 10.37 -3.12 12.86
C ILE A 317 11.36 -3.20 11.72
N ILE A 318 11.63 -4.39 11.17
CA ILE A 318 12.55 -4.56 10.03
C ILE A 318 12.06 -3.75 8.82
N LEU A 319 10.78 -3.87 8.47
CA LEU A 319 10.19 -3.13 7.35
C LEU A 319 10.20 -1.61 7.58
N MET A 320 9.84 -1.15 8.79
CA MET A 320 9.91 0.27 9.15
C MET A 320 11.35 0.80 9.10
N SER A 321 12.31 0.04 9.62
CA SER A 321 13.74 0.41 9.62
C SER A 321 14.30 0.48 8.20
N LEU A 322 13.88 -0.44 7.32
CA LEU A 322 14.24 -0.43 5.91
C LEU A 322 13.71 0.84 5.22
N TYR A 323 12.46 1.24 5.49
CA TYR A 323 11.90 2.49 4.95
C TYR A 323 12.66 3.72 5.44
N VAL A 324 12.99 3.80 6.74
CA VAL A 324 13.75 4.93 7.30
C VAL A 324 15.18 4.98 6.72
N MET A 325 15.80 3.81 6.51
CA MET A 325 17.10 3.71 5.85
C MET A 325 17.02 4.23 4.41
N LEU A 326 16.03 3.80 3.63
CA LEU A 326 15.80 4.31 2.28
C LEU A 326 15.55 5.83 2.29
N GLY A 327 14.73 6.34 3.20
CA GLY A 327 14.48 7.77 3.33
C GLY A 327 15.76 8.56 3.61
N THR A 328 16.64 8.04 4.45
CA THR A 328 17.96 8.64 4.72
C THR A 328 18.85 8.60 3.47
N ILE A 329 18.84 7.51 2.71
CA ILE A 329 19.62 7.42 1.46
C ILE A 329 19.08 8.42 0.43
N PHE A 330 17.76 8.48 0.23
CA PHE A 330 17.14 9.42 -0.71
C PHE A 330 17.37 10.89 -0.32
N PHE A 331 17.49 11.18 0.98
CA PHE A 331 17.83 12.52 1.46
C PHE A 331 19.20 13.00 0.94
N PHE A 332 20.18 12.10 0.90
CA PHE A 332 21.52 12.39 0.36
C PHE A 332 21.68 12.08 -1.13
N TYR A 333 20.66 11.52 -1.77
CA TYR A 333 20.72 11.11 -3.17
C TYR A 333 20.48 12.32 -4.09
N PRO A 334 21.48 12.75 -4.89
CA PRO A 334 21.36 13.93 -5.74
C PRO A 334 20.56 13.69 -7.03
N GLY A 335 20.08 12.45 -7.28
CA GLY A 335 19.49 12.06 -8.55
C GLY A 335 20.54 11.69 -9.60
N THR A 336 20.18 10.84 -10.57
CA THR A 336 21.05 10.61 -11.73
C THR A 336 21.10 11.88 -12.59
N SER A 337 22.26 12.53 -12.69
CA SER A 337 22.45 13.77 -13.47
C SER A 337 21.93 13.65 -14.91
N ASP A 338 21.41 14.77 -15.42
CA ASP A 338 20.85 15.15 -16.74
C ASP A 338 21.22 14.38 -18.03
N ARG A 339 22.19 13.46 -18.02
CA ARG A 339 22.58 12.65 -19.19
C ARG A 339 21.53 11.63 -19.63
N PHE A 340 20.75 11.06 -18.72
CA PHE A 340 19.63 10.17 -19.09
C PHE A 340 18.40 10.95 -19.61
N ILE A 341 18.28 12.22 -19.22
CA ILE A 341 17.09 13.06 -19.46
C ILE A 341 17.23 13.93 -20.71
N ASN A 342 18.45 14.33 -21.08
CA ASN A 342 18.71 15.02 -22.35
C ASN A 342 18.41 14.17 -23.60
N ILE A 343 18.04 12.90 -23.42
CA ILE A 343 17.60 11.98 -24.47
C ILE A 343 16.09 12.16 -24.75
N LEU A 344 15.31 12.69 -23.80
CA LEU A 344 13.86 12.89 -23.96
C LEU A 344 13.54 14.30 -24.52
N PRO A 345 12.44 14.45 -25.28
CA PRO A 345 11.97 15.76 -25.72
C PRO A 345 11.75 16.69 -24.53
N LYS A 346 12.06 17.98 -24.68
CA LYS A 346 11.75 18.97 -23.63
C LYS A 346 10.23 19.10 -23.48
N CYS A 347 9.76 19.00 -22.24
CA CYS A 347 8.38 19.26 -21.91
C CYS A 347 8.12 20.76 -22.04
N ASN A 348 7.24 21.17 -22.96
CA ASN A 348 6.85 22.57 -23.09
C ASN A 348 5.70 22.84 -22.11
N PRO A 349 5.82 23.78 -21.17
CA PRO A 349 4.78 24.07 -20.17
C PRO A 349 3.42 24.38 -20.80
#